data_AF-A0A9R1K462-F1
#
_entry.id   AF-A0A9R1K462-F1
#
_cell.length_a   1.000
_cell.length_b   1.000
_cell.length_c   1.000
_cell.angle_alpha   90.00
_cell.angle_beta   90.00
_cell.angle_gamma   90.00
#
_symmetry.space_group_name_H-M   'P 1'
#
loop_
_entity.id
_entity.type
_entity.pdbx_description
1 polymer ?
#
loop_
_entity_poly.entity_id
_entity_poly.type
_entity_poly.pdbx_seq_one_letter_code
_entity_poly.pdbx_strand_id
1 'polypeptide(L)'
;MDSDRRIFKVHLTPQISIQELPVIESSMISKRNLSNAWLVACGDMLLLVGCRGSIVVSGVTFEVFRLDLSFEPALWFKVEKLEHWAIFISTDKRSQALSCMNPEIWGGRSNCIYCYNHESERWIALELGKPLQGDVFIFMGCDGKVQPMWVVPSMLSLCW
;
A
#
# COMPACT_ATOMS: atom_id res chain seq x y z
N MET A 1 2.24 8.49 -8.68
CA MET A 1 3.03 9.04 -7.57
C MET A 1 4.49 8.97 -7.97
N ASP A 2 5.27 10.04 -7.78
CA ASP A 2 6.71 10.03 -8.05
C ASP A 2 7.54 9.70 -6.78
N SER A 3 8.87 9.77 -6.87
CA SER A 3 9.78 9.59 -5.73
C SER A 3 9.64 10.67 -4.66
N ASP A 4 9.00 11.79 -4.99
CA ASP A 4 8.70 12.89 -4.08
C ASP A 4 7.33 12.78 -3.41
N ARG A 5 6.60 11.67 -3.66
CA ARG A 5 5.22 11.43 -3.21
C ARG A 5 4.22 12.42 -3.78
N ARG A 6 4.60 13.16 -4.83
CA ARG A 6 3.67 14.00 -5.56
C ARG A 6 2.70 13.12 -6.33
N ILE A 7 1.43 13.47 -6.26
CA ILE A 7 0.37 12.77 -6.96
C ILE A 7 0.12 13.49 -8.27
N PHE A 8 -0.02 12.70 -9.34
CA PHE A 8 -0.28 13.21 -10.67
C PHE A 8 -1.55 12.56 -11.18
N LYS A 9 -2.42 13.37 -11.80
CA LYS A 9 -3.57 12.91 -12.54
C LYS A 9 -3.21 12.85 -14.02
N VAL A 10 -3.48 11.70 -14.63
CA VAL A 10 -3.29 11.50 -16.06
C VAL A 10 -4.65 11.61 -16.74
N HIS A 11 -4.79 12.60 -17.61
CA HIS A 11 -5.92 12.72 -18.51
C HIS A 11 -5.54 12.05 -19.83
N LEU A 12 -6.34 11.07 -20.28
CA LEU A 12 -6.06 10.31 -21.50
C LEU A 12 -6.70 10.95 -22.74
N THR A 13 -7.73 11.77 -22.56
CA THR A 13 -8.52 12.38 -23.64
C THR A 13 -8.81 13.85 -23.34
N PRO A 14 -8.96 14.73 -24.36
CA PRO A 14 -8.76 14.47 -25.80
C PRO A 14 -7.28 14.37 -26.20
N GLN A 15 -6.36 14.83 -25.37
CA GLN A 15 -4.92 14.67 -25.52
C GLN A 15 -4.33 14.19 -24.19
N ILE A 16 -3.33 13.33 -24.26
CA ILE A 16 -2.65 12.84 -23.06
C ILE A 16 -1.99 14.02 -22.35
N SER A 17 -2.40 14.28 -21.11
CA SER A 17 -1.77 15.28 -20.26
C SER A 17 -1.62 14.76 -18.85
N ILE A 18 -0.56 15.21 -18.19
CA ILE A 18 -0.23 14.86 -16.81
C ILE A 18 -0.23 16.16 -16.03
N GLN A 19 -1.05 16.22 -14.99
CA GLN A 19 -1.17 17.39 -14.12
C GLN A 19 -0.85 16.97 -12.69
N GLU A 20 -0.02 17.77 -12.01
CA GLU A 20 0.20 17.58 -10.58
C GLU A 20 -1.10 17.88 -9.85
N LEU A 21 -1.52 16.95 -9.00
CA LEU A 21 -2.65 17.15 -8.10
C LEU A 21 -2.09 17.81 -6.84
N PRO A 22 -2.49 19.05 -6.51
CA PRO A 22 -2.03 19.68 -5.28
C PRO A 22 -2.64 18.95 -4.09
N VAL A 23 -1.79 18.39 -3.23
CA VAL A 23 -2.19 17.68 -2.01
C VAL A 23 -1.44 18.28 -0.83
N ILE A 24 -2.16 18.64 0.23
CA ILE A 24 -1.50 19.05 1.47
C ILE A 24 -0.89 17.81 2.12
N GLU A 25 0.43 17.82 2.23
CA GLU A 25 1.16 16.78 2.96
C GLU A 25 0.82 16.90 4.45
N SER A 26 0.11 15.92 5.00
CA SER A 26 -0.06 15.82 6.44
C SER A 26 1.33 15.67 7.08
N SER A 27 1.57 16.30 8.22
CA SER A 27 2.81 16.13 8.99
C SER A 27 3.12 14.65 9.29
N MET A 28 2.09 13.79 9.30
CA MET A 28 2.20 12.34 9.46
C MET A 28 2.79 11.62 8.24
N ILE A 29 2.66 12.19 7.04
CA ILE A 29 3.00 11.57 5.75
C ILE A 29 4.37 12.00 5.22
N SER A 30 5.03 12.93 5.93
CA SER A 30 6.34 13.45 5.50
C SER A 30 7.34 12.34 5.20
N LYS A 31 8.22 12.57 4.22
CA LYS A 31 9.31 11.64 3.85
C LYS A 31 10.19 11.20 5.02
N ARG A 32 10.29 12.00 6.08
CA ARG A 32 11.06 11.64 7.29
C ARG A 32 10.37 10.56 8.13
N ASN A 33 9.05 10.44 8.02
CA ASN A 33 8.23 9.59 8.87
C ASN A 33 7.91 8.23 8.25
N LEU A 34 7.71 8.18 6.92
CA LEU A 34 7.50 6.93 6.21
C LEU A 34 8.75 6.60 5.40
N SER A 35 9.35 5.43 5.59
CA SER A 35 10.54 5.02 4.82
C SER A 35 10.15 4.58 3.40
N ASN A 36 9.01 3.92 3.27
CA ASN A 36 8.45 3.46 2.00
C ASN A 36 6.95 3.77 1.94
N ALA A 37 6.45 3.97 0.72
CA ALA A 37 5.05 4.28 0.47
C ALA A 37 4.55 3.63 -0.82
N TRP A 38 3.34 3.09 -0.77
CA TRP A 38 2.63 2.48 -1.88
C TRP A 38 1.31 3.19 -2.11
N LEU A 39 1.03 3.52 -3.36
CA LEU A 39 -0.27 4.06 -3.77
C LEU A 39 -1.15 2.90 -4.24
N VAL A 40 -2.35 2.78 -3.70
CA VAL A 40 -3.24 1.63 -3.91
C VAL A 40 -4.64 2.11 -4.27
N ALA A 41 -5.17 1.63 -5.39
CA ALA A 41 -6.59 1.77 -5.68
C ALA A 41 -7.38 0.73 -4.86
N CYS A 42 -8.37 1.18 -4.10
CA CYS A 42 -9.14 0.35 -3.17
C CYS A 42 -10.63 0.70 -3.29
N GLY A 43 -11.37 -0.02 -4.14
CA GLY A 43 -12.73 0.36 -4.51
C GLY A 43 -12.76 1.75 -5.16
N ASP A 44 -13.53 2.66 -4.59
CA ASP A 44 -13.62 4.07 -4.97
C ASP A 44 -12.57 4.96 -4.28
N MET A 45 -11.79 4.41 -3.35
CA MET A 45 -10.78 5.14 -2.58
C MET A 45 -9.39 5.01 -3.22
N LEU A 46 -8.61 6.08 -3.11
CA LEU A 46 -7.17 6.04 -3.35
C LEU A 46 -6.44 6.08 -2.01
N LEU A 47 -5.70 5.02 -1.71
CA LEU A 47 -4.99 4.86 -0.43
C LEU A 47 -3.49 5.04 -0.61
N LEU A 48 -2.86 5.69 0.37
CA LEU A 48 -1.43 5.71 0.57
C LEU A 48 -1.11 4.82 1.76
N VAL A 49 -0.41 3.72 1.50
CA VAL A 49 0.10 2.82 2.55
C VAL A 49 1.55 3.18 2.79
N GLY A 50 1.90 3.52 4.03
CA GLY A 50 3.26 3.79 4.43
C GLY A 50 3.67 2.94 5.63
N CYS A 51 4.97 2.80 5.83
CA CYS A 51 5.53 2.13 7.00
C CYS A 51 6.39 3.10 7.83
N ARG A 52 6.17 3.11 9.15
CA ARG A 52 7.07 3.75 10.11
C ARG A 52 8.17 2.77 10.53
N GLY A 53 9.42 3.27 10.52
CA GLY A 53 10.61 2.50 10.88
C GLY A 53 11.39 1.95 9.68
N SER A 54 12.57 1.40 9.95
CA SER A 54 13.32 0.62 8.96
C SER A 54 12.66 -0.74 8.85
N ILE A 55 12.26 -1.13 7.64
CA ILE A 55 11.66 -2.45 7.37
C ILE A 55 12.65 -3.62 7.66
N VAL A 56 13.90 -3.28 7.96
CA VAL A 56 14.97 -4.22 8.34
C VAL A 56 14.96 -4.55 9.84
N VAL A 57 14.09 -3.94 10.67
CA VAL A 57 14.06 -4.15 12.12
C VAL A 57 12.64 -4.44 12.58
N SER A 58 12.47 -5.35 13.52
CA SER A 58 11.22 -5.64 14.21
C SER A 58 10.50 -4.38 14.68
N GLY A 59 9.15 -4.42 14.70
CA GLY A 59 8.32 -3.28 15.11
C GLY A 59 7.81 -2.37 13.99
N VAL A 60 7.87 -2.82 12.72
CA VAL A 60 7.23 -2.11 11.60
C VAL A 60 5.74 -1.92 11.89
N THR A 61 5.30 -0.67 11.85
CA THR A 61 3.87 -0.34 11.92
C THR A 61 3.47 0.31 10.61
N PHE A 62 2.43 -0.24 9.99
CA PHE A 62 1.85 0.34 8.79
C PHE A 62 0.83 1.40 9.15
N GLU A 63 0.85 2.49 8.39
CA GLU A 63 -0.14 3.55 8.42
C GLU A 63 -0.79 3.65 7.05
N VAL A 64 -2.10 3.83 7.01
CA VAL A 64 -2.86 3.98 5.78
C VAL A 64 -3.54 5.33 5.80
N PHE A 65 -3.52 6.02 4.66
CA PHE A 65 -4.18 7.30 4.47
C PHE A 65 -5.07 7.24 3.24
N ARG A 66 -6.30 7.76 3.32
CA ARG A 66 -7.18 7.94 2.16
C ARG A 66 -7.03 9.35 1.60
N LEU A 67 -7.01 9.46 0.27
CA LEU A 67 -7.06 10.75 -0.40
C LEU A 67 -8.50 11.23 -0.46
N ASP A 68 -8.73 12.47 -0.05
CA ASP A 68 -10.01 13.15 -0.18
C ASP A 68 -9.87 14.31 -1.17
N LEU A 69 -10.63 14.20 -2.26
CA LEU A 69 -10.64 15.16 -3.35
C LEU A 69 -11.74 16.23 -3.19
N SER A 70 -12.55 16.18 -2.13
CA SER A 70 -13.57 17.21 -1.88
C SER A 70 -12.99 18.52 -1.34
N PHE A 71 -11.69 18.55 -1.04
CA PHE A 71 -10.96 19.72 -0.55
C PHE A 71 -10.01 20.24 -1.64
N GLU A 72 -9.74 21.55 -1.61
CA GLU A 72 -8.79 22.21 -2.51
C GLU A 72 -7.80 23.05 -1.68
N PRO A 73 -6.52 22.64 -1.58
CA PRO A 73 -5.92 21.41 -2.11
C PRO A 73 -6.47 20.12 -1.47
N ALA A 74 -6.28 18.98 -2.14
CA ALA A 74 -6.73 17.69 -1.64
C ALA A 74 -6.03 17.32 -0.32
N LEU A 75 -6.69 16.49 0.50
CA LEU A 75 -6.20 16.14 1.84
C LEU A 75 -6.02 14.63 2.00
N TRP A 76 -5.03 14.25 2.79
CA TRP A 76 -4.88 12.87 3.25
C TRP A 76 -5.46 12.70 4.65
N PHE A 77 -6.34 11.72 4.83
CA PHE A 77 -6.90 11.35 6.13
C PHE A 77 -6.42 9.98 6.56
N LYS A 78 -5.97 9.85 7.81
CA LYS A 78 -5.56 8.55 8.36
C LYS A 78 -6.76 7.61 8.42
N VAL A 79 -6.53 6.37 7.99
CA VAL A 79 -7.48 5.26 8.05
C VAL A 79 -7.06 4.37 9.23
N GLU A 80 -7.91 4.26 10.23
CA GLU A 80 -7.64 3.41 11.41
C GLU A 80 -7.97 1.93 11.15
N LYS A 81 -8.88 1.66 10.20
CA LYS A 81 -9.31 0.30 9.86
C LYS A 81 -9.67 0.22 8.37
N LEU A 82 -9.23 -0.84 7.70
CA LEU A 82 -9.56 -1.13 6.30
C LEU A 82 -10.89 -1.88 6.14
N GLU A 83 -11.59 -2.16 7.25
CA GLU A 83 -12.80 -2.97 7.29
C GLU A 83 -12.61 -4.31 6.56
N HIS A 84 -13.41 -4.58 5.53
CA HIS A 84 -13.42 -5.83 4.77
C HIS A 84 -12.31 -5.92 3.70
N TRP A 85 -11.42 -4.92 3.64
CA TRP A 85 -10.34 -4.88 2.67
C TRP A 85 -9.04 -5.47 3.21
N ALA A 86 -8.29 -6.10 2.31
CA ALA A 86 -6.89 -6.43 2.49
C ALA A 86 -6.05 -5.75 1.40
N ILE A 87 -4.84 -5.32 1.76
CA ILE A 87 -3.92 -4.66 0.83
C ILE A 87 -2.69 -5.53 0.65
N PHE A 88 -2.28 -5.77 -0.59
CA PHE A 88 -1.09 -6.52 -0.96
C PHE A 88 -0.01 -5.56 -1.41
N ILE A 89 1.11 -5.52 -0.68
CA ILE A 89 2.26 -4.71 -1.02
C ILE A 89 3.45 -5.59 -1.42
N SER A 90 4.29 -5.02 -2.28
CA SER A 90 5.49 -5.64 -2.82
C SER A 90 6.68 -4.75 -2.54
N THR A 91 7.81 -5.35 -2.19
CA THR A 91 9.07 -4.63 -2.06
C THR A 91 9.78 -4.49 -3.41
N ASP A 92 9.37 -5.27 -4.42
CA ASP A 92 9.73 -5.03 -5.82
C ASP A 92 8.98 -3.78 -6.33
N LYS A 93 9.75 -2.75 -6.69
CA LYS A 93 9.24 -1.45 -7.18
C LYS A 93 8.50 -1.55 -8.52
N ARG A 94 8.69 -2.63 -9.27
CA ARG A 94 7.98 -2.89 -10.53
C ARG A 94 6.54 -3.34 -10.29
N SER A 95 6.26 -3.86 -9.10
CA SER A 95 4.95 -4.38 -8.75
C SER A 95 4.07 -3.28 -8.20
N GLN A 96 2.84 -3.20 -8.71
CA GLN A 96 1.82 -2.36 -8.13
C GLN A 96 1.23 -3.02 -6.89
N ALA A 97 0.95 -2.23 -5.86
CA ALA A 97 0.18 -2.71 -4.72
C ALA A 97 -1.29 -2.89 -5.11
N LEU A 98 -1.92 -3.93 -4.56
CA LEU A 98 -3.28 -4.36 -4.92
C LEU A 98 -4.18 -4.33 -3.69
N SER A 99 -5.49 -4.23 -3.91
CA SER A 99 -6.50 -4.36 -2.87
C SER A 99 -7.39 -5.58 -3.15
N CYS A 100 -7.95 -6.16 -2.10
CA CYS A 100 -8.85 -7.29 -2.13
C CYS A 100 -10.03 -7.02 -1.19
N MET A 101 -11.25 -7.12 -1.69
CA MET A 101 -12.44 -7.12 -0.83
C MET A 101 -12.74 -8.53 -0.36
N ASN A 102 -13.18 -8.68 0.89
CA ASN A 102 -13.62 -9.95 1.49
C ASN A 102 -12.61 -11.11 1.31
N PRO A 103 -11.34 -10.94 1.73
CA PRO A 103 -10.32 -11.97 1.59
C PRO A 103 -10.66 -13.30 2.30
N GLU A 104 -11.62 -13.28 3.22
CA GLU A 104 -12.15 -14.47 3.91
C GLU A 104 -12.68 -15.53 2.95
N ILE A 105 -13.11 -15.16 1.73
CA ILE A 105 -13.63 -16.09 0.70
C ILE A 105 -12.60 -17.17 0.34
N TRP A 106 -11.31 -16.85 0.39
CA TRP A 106 -10.21 -17.78 0.13
C TRP A 106 -9.44 -18.16 1.41
N GLY A 107 -10.00 -17.87 2.60
CA GLY A 107 -9.37 -18.13 3.89
C GLY A 107 -8.38 -17.05 4.35
N GLY A 108 -8.39 -15.88 3.70
CA GLY A 108 -7.61 -14.71 4.08
C GLY A 108 -8.20 -13.94 5.27
N ARG A 109 -7.58 -12.80 5.58
CA ARG A 109 -7.93 -11.91 6.70
C ARG A 109 -8.14 -10.49 6.19
N SER A 110 -9.29 -9.91 6.50
CA SER A 110 -9.53 -8.48 6.29
C SER A 110 -8.81 -7.63 7.33
N ASN A 111 -8.84 -6.31 7.13
CA ASN A 111 -8.09 -5.34 7.92
C ASN A 111 -6.58 -5.62 7.99
N CYS A 112 -6.01 -6.20 6.92
CA CYS A 112 -4.63 -6.65 6.89
C CYS A 112 -3.86 -6.10 5.68
N ILE A 113 -2.57 -5.89 5.89
CA ILE A 113 -1.57 -5.65 4.86
C ILE A 113 -0.77 -6.95 4.68
N TYR A 114 -0.84 -7.49 3.48
CA TYR A 114 -0.10 -8.64 3.05
C TYR A 114 1.21 -8.21 2.41
N CYS A 115 2.32 -8.80 2.86
CA CYS A 115 3.62 -8.64 2.23
C CYS A 115 4.31 -9.99 2.05
N TYR A 116 5.16 -10.08 1.05
CA TYR A 116 5.94 -11.29 0.80
C TYR A 116 7.20 -11.27 1.66
N ASN A 117 7.37 -12.30 2.49
CA ASN A 117 8.59 -12.52 3.26
C ASN A 117 9.53 -13.44 2.46
N HIS A 118 10.70 -12.93 2.10
CA HIS A 118 11.71 -13.66 1.35
C HIS A 118 12.35 -14.81 2.14
N GLU A 119 12.48 -14.70 3.46
CA GLU A 119 13.12 -15.73 4.28
C GLU A 119 12.24 -16.98 4.43
N SER A 120 10.93 -16.76 4.58
CA SER A 120 9.95 -17.85 4.73
C SER A 120 9.29 -18.26 3.42
N GLU A 121 9.57 -17.55 2.32
CA GLU A 121 8.93 -17.71 1.01
C GLU A 121 7.40 -17.69 1.06
N ARG A 122 6.83 -16.90 1.98
CA ARG A 122 5.39 -16.87 2.28
C ARG A 122 4.86 -15.46 2.36
N TRP A 123 3.57 -15.34 2.06
CA TRP A 123 2.79 -14.17 2.37
C TRP A 123 2.47 -14.12 3.86
N ILE A 124 2.77 -12.99 4.49
CA ILE A 124 2.42 -12.72 5.88
C ILE A 124 1.31 -11.67 5.92
N ALA A 125 0.36 -11.83 6.84
CA ALA A 125 -0.74 -10.89 7.05
C ALA A 125 -0.45 -10.04 8.29
N LEU A 126 -0.41 -8.72 8.11
CA LEU A 126 -0.12 -7.74 9.15
C LEU A 126 -1.35 -6.89 9.40
N GLU A 127 -1.92 -6.99 10.59
CA GLU A 127 -3.13 -6.25 10.92
C GLU A 127 -2.85 -4.75 11.04
N LEU A 128 -3.67 -3.92 10.40
CA LEU A 128 -3.49 -2.48 10.44
C LEU A 128 -3.62 -1.95 11.88
N GLY A 129 -2.70 -1.07 12.28
CA GLY A 129 -2.69 -0.46 13.61
C GLY A 129 -2.10 -1.32 14.72
N LYS A 130 -1.72 -2.58 14.45
CA LYS A 130 -1.00 -3.43 15.40
C LYS A 130 0.49 -3.49 15.05
N PRO A 131 1.40 -3.32 16.02
CA PRO A 131 2.81 -3.53 15.78
C PRO A 131 3.07 -5.00 15.49
N LEU A 132 4.05 -5.25 14.64
CA LEU A 132 4.47 -6.59 14.29
C LEU A 132 5.03 -7.32 15.52
N GLN A 133 4.43 -8.46 15.89
CA GLN A 133 4.95 -9.31 16.96
C GLN A 133 5.94 -10.30 16.36
N GLY A 134 7.22 -10.14 16.69
CA GLY A 134 8.33 -10.99 16.23
C GLY A 134 9.28 -10.30 15.25
N ASP A 135 10.43 -10.94 15.03
CA ASP A 135 11.42 -10.49 14.05
C ASP A 135 11.00 -10.97 12.67
N VAL A 136 10.26 -10.12 11.94
CA VAL A 136 9.97 -10.37 10.53
C VAL A 136 10.67 -9.34 9.68
N PHE A 137 11.65 -9.81 8.91
CA PHE A 137 12.44 -9.00 8.00
C PHE A 137 11.73 -8.91 6.65
N ILE A 138 11.22 -7.72 6.32
CA ILE A 138 10.65 -7.47 5.00
C ILE A 138 11.74 -6.75 4.19
N PHE A 139 12.54 -7.51 3.44
CA PHE A 139 13.63 -6.94 2.66
C PHE A 139 13.11 -6.05 1.54
N MET A 140 13.47 -4.76 1.61
CA MET A 140 13.32 -3.82 0.50
C MET A 140 14.65 -3.65 -0.20
N GLY A 141 15.00 -4.60 -1.06
CA GLY A 141 16.29 -4.55 -1.73
C GLY A 141 16.38 -5.50 -2.90
N CYS A 142 16.29 -4.90 -4.10
CA CYS A 142 17.15 -5.08 -5.26
C CYS A 142 17.56 -6.48 -5.71
N ASP A 143 16.91 -7.54 -5.25
CA ASP A 143 17.16 -8.85 -5.83
C ASP A 143 16.54 -8.87 -7.22
N GLY A 144 17.27 -9.34 -8.24
CA GLY A 144 16.77 -9.41 -9.62
C GLY A 144 15.52 -10.30 -9.78
N LYS A 145 15.08 -10.94 -8.69
CA LYS A 145 13.95 -11.86 -8.62
C LYS A 145 12.64 -11.10 -8.46
N VAL A 146 11.74 -11.35 -9.40
CA VAL A 146 10.36 -10.84 -9.38
C VAL A 146 9.61 -11.51 -8.22
N GLN A 147 8.98 -10.72 -7.36
CA GLN A 147 8.08 -11.25 -6.32
C GLN A 147 6.83 -11.87 -6.95
N PRO A 148 6.25 -12.95 -6.39
CA PRO A 148 5.13 -13.69 -6.97
C PRO A 148 3.79 -12.94 -6.85
N MET A 149 3.76 -11.66 -7.22
CA MET A 149 2.56 -10.82 -7.26
C MET A 149 1.54 -11.29 -8.30
N TRP A 150 1.97 -12.09 -9.29
CA TRP A 150 1.09 -12.68 -10.32
C TRP A 150 0.19 -13.80 -9.79
N VAL A 151 0.49 -14.37 -8.60
CA VAL A 151 -0.39 -15.33 -7.92
C VAL A 151 -1.61 -14.63 -7.31
N VAL A 152 -1.48 -13.35 -6.97
CA VAL A 152 -2.55 -12.53 -6.38
C VAL A 152 -3.76 -12.40 -7.33
N PRO A 153 -3.61 -12.07 -8.63
CA PRO A 153 -4.71 -12.09 -9.60
C PRO A 153 -5.56 -13.37 -9.59
N SER A 154 -4.95 -14.56 -9.42
CA SER A 154 -5.70 -15.82 -9.36
C SER A 154 -6.57 -15.92 -8.10
N MET A 155 -6.10 -15.40 -6.96
CA MET A 155 -6.86 -15.33 -5.71
C MET A 155 -7.96 -14.24 -5.73
N LEU A 156 -7.73 -13.15 -6.47
CA LEU A 156 -8.68 -12.03 -6.60
C LEU A 156 -9.75 -12.23 -7.67
N SER A 157 -9.62 -13.24 -8.53
CA SER A 157 -10.60 -13.54 -9.58
C SER A 157 -12.00 -13.86 -9.05
N LEU A 158 -12.12 -14.15 -7.76
CA LEU A 158 -13.38 -14.45 -7.04
C LEU A 158 -13.94 -13.25 -6.25
N CYS A 159 -13.28 -12.09 -6.30
CA CYS A 159 -13.59 -10.92 -5.46
C CYS A 159 -14.37 -9.81 -6.20
N TRP A 160 -14.92 -10.09 -7.39
CA TRP A 160 -15.76 -9.17 -8.17
C TRP A 160 -17.24 -9.51 -8.04
#